data_AF-A0A0G3ICE4-F1
#
_entry.id   AF-A0A0G3ICE4-F1
#
_cell.length_a   1.000
_cell.length_b   1.000
_cell.length_c   1.000
_cell.angle_alpha   90.00
_cell.angle_beta   90.00
_cell.angle_gamma   90.00
#
_symmetry.space_group_name_H-M   'P 1'
#
loop_
_entity.id
_entity.type
_entity.pdbx_description
1 polymer ?
#
loop_
_entity_poly.entity_id
_entity_poly.type
_entity_poly.pdbx_seq_one_letter_code
_entity_poly.pdbx_strand_id
1 'polypeptide(L)'
;MFDVLLANSHALKKFSFRLDFDGQNTYFPGAASDREIKVISGAVKNLDKLEDLEIDFINTAHHFAGDGALRCLMSSFKKMLNIRHLSLNIEHNSFDDDQFEALFFRISDFKKIKNLELNVSRSIWLSDFSIVTAHLEKMTGLEALKITARAVNGEPEDFPEMLDSLTHLTEASFRLPFFDPHHADPQRRTRNADVEQKLSVIRDRRLKKELREREETFKQAVVARPRQKRRLGG
;
A
#
# COMPACT_ATOMS: atom_id res chain seq x y z
N MET A 1 -26.11 -5.39 3.83
CA MET A 1 -24.91 -4.83 3.16
C MET A 1 -24.19 -5.89 2.35
N PHE A 2 -23.81 -7.04 2.91
CA PHE A 2 -23.10 -8.10 2.19
C PHE A 2 -23.89 -8.75 1.04
N ASP A 3 -25.20 -8.90 1.16
CA ASP A 3 -26.02 -9.47 0.07
C ASP A 3 -26.04 -8.58 -1.19
N VAL A 4 -25.93 -7.26 -1.01
CA VAL A 4 -25.85 -6.28 -2.12
C VAL A 4 -24.48 -6.32 -2.80
N LEU A 5 -23.41 -6.60 -2.04
CA LEU A 5 -22.07 -6.82 -2.57
C LEU A 5 -21.99 -8.10 -3.40
N LEU A 6 -22.63 -9.17 -2.93
CA LEU A 6 -22.69 -10.45 -3.65
C LEU A 6 -23.50 -10.34 -4.95
N ALA A 7 -24.59 -9.58 -4.96
CA ALA A 7 -25.41 -9.39 -6.16
C ALA A 7 -24.70 -8.63 -7.29
N ASN A 8 -23.70 -7.81 -6.98
CA ASN A 8 -23.02 -6.93 -7.94
C ASN A 8 -21.52 -7.22 -8.12
N SER A 9 -21.06 -8.38 -7.66
CA SER A 9 -19.62 -8.71 -7.57
C SER A 9 -18.87 -8.62 -8.90
N HIS A 10 -19.56 -8.85 -10.03
CA HIS A 10 -18.97 -8.89 -11.37
C HIS A 10 -18.74 -7.51 -12.01
N ALA A 11 -19.38 -6.45 -11.50
CA ALA A 11 -19.24 -5.10 -12.04
C ALA A 11 -18.44 -4.16 -11.13
N LEU A 12 -18.19 -4.56 -9.88
CA LEU A 12 -17.57 -3.71 -8.88
C LEU A 12 -16.07 -3.54 -9.16
N LYS A 13 -15.67 -2.32 -9.52
CA LYS A 13 -14.26 -1.95 -9.72
C LYS A 13 -13.59 -1.36 -8.48
N LYS A 14 -14.39 -0.82 -7.55
CA LYS A 14 -13.89 -0.19 -6.33
C LYS A 14 -14.65 -0.70 -5.10
N PHE A 15 -13.91 -1.05 -4.06
CA PHE A 15 -14.44 -1.50 -2.80
C PHE A 15 -13.65 -0.84 -1.68
N SER A 16 -14.37 -0.18 -0.76
CA SER A 16 -13.81 0.40 0.45
C SER A 16 -14.60 -0.12 1.63
N PHE A 17 -13.88 -0.59 2.64
CA PHE A 17 -14.47 -1.15 3.84
C PHE A 17 -13.67 -0.69 5.06
N ARG A 18 -14.38 -0.21 6.07
CA ARG A 18 -13.81 0.18 7.35
C ARG A 18 -14.51 -0.55 8.48
N LEU A 19 -13.72 -1.21 9.32
CA LEU A 19 -14.14 -1.80 10.57
C LEU A 19 -13.38 -1.09 11.68
N ASP A 20 -14.14 -0.38 12.51
CA ASP A 20 -13.63 0.38 13.64
C ASP A 20 -14.28 -0.22 14.89
N PHE A 21 -13.49 -0.85 15.75
CA PHE A 21 -13.97 -1.27 17.06
C PHE A 21 -13.77 -0.10 18.01
N ASP A 22 -14.88 0.39 18.55
CA ASP A 22 -14.96 1.53 19.44
C ASP A 22 -14.39 1.25 20.83
N GLY A 23 -13.36 0.41 20.99
CA GLY A 23 -12.50 0.31 22.18
C GLY A 23 -13.18 0.00 23.54
N GLN A 24 -14.50 -0.12 23.61
CA GLN A 24 -15.27 -0.18 24.86
C GLN A 24 -15.58 -1.61 25.31
N ASN A 25 -15.24 -2.64 24.53
CA ASN A 25 -15.61 -4.02 24.84
C ASN A 25 -14.38 -4.90 25.15
N THR A 26 -13.86 -4.75 26.37
CA THR A 26 -12.54 -5.23 26.82
C THR A 26 -12.46 -6.70 27.23
N TYR A 27 -13.51 -7.52 27.05
CA TYR A 27 -13.56 -8.84 27.70
C TYR A 27 -13.63 -10.10 26.83
N PHE A 28 -13.84 -10.01 25.50
CA PHE A 28 -13.76 -11.20 24.62
C PHE A 28 -13.19 -10.87 23.22
N PRO A 29 -11.87 -10.66 23.08
CA PRO A 29 -11.29 -10.02 21.90
C PRO A 29 -10.95 -10.94 20.72
N GLY A 30 -11.01 -12.27 20.80
CA GLY A 30 -10.54 -13.11 19.69
C GLY A 30 -11.59 -13.47 18.63
N ALA A 31 -12.81 -13.80 19.05
CA ALA A 31 -13.73 -14.59 18.22
C ALA A 31 -14.67 -13.75 17.33
N ALA A 32 -15.04 -12.55 17.78
CA ALA A 32 -15.88 -11.66 17.00
C ALA A 32 -15.13 -11.24 15.72
N SER A 33 -13.94 -10.66 15.88
CA SER A 33 -13.12 -10.15 14.78
C SER A 33 -12.77 -11.17 13.71
N ASP A 34 -12.40 -12.38 14.13
CA ASP A 34 -12.15 -13.50 13.22
C ASP A 34 -13.35 -13.78 12.32
N ARG A 35 -14.56 -13.72 12.90
CA ARG A 35 -15.81 -13.94 12.16
C ARG A 35 -16.06 -12.80 11.19
N GLU A 36 -15.95 -11.54 11.60
CA GLU A 36 -16.15 -10.40 10.70
C GLU A 36 -15.14 -10.42 9.56
N ILE A 37 -13.87 -10.68 9.83
CA ILE A 37 -12.81 -10.78 8.81
C ILE A 37 -13.08 -11.95 7.88
N LYS A 38 -13.54 -13.11 8.37
CA LYS A 38 -13.97 -14.23 7.52
C LYS A 38 -15.16 -13.86 6.64
N VAL A 39 -16.14 -13.13 7.16
CA VAL A 39 -17.29 -12.63 6.38
C VAL A 39 -16.81 -11.69 5.27
N ILE A 40 -15.95 -10.73 5.60
CA ILE A 40 -15.37 -9.79 4.62
C ILE A 40 -14.56 -10.56 3.58
N SER A 41 -13.66 -11.45 4.01
CA SER A 41 -12.86 -12.33 3.14
C SER A 41 -13.76 -13.13 2.19
N GLY A 42 -14.87 -13.65 2.72
CA GLY A 42 -15.89 -14.36 1.96
C GLY A 42 -16.63 -13.49 0.94
N ALA A 43 -16.86 -12.22 1.27
CA ALA A 43 -17.49 -11.26 0.37
C ALA A 43 -16.54 -10.81 -0.74
N VAL A 44 -15.27 -10.55 -0.41
CA VAL A 44 -14.31 -9.99 -1.36
C VAL A 44 -13.68 -11.04 -2.28
N LYS A 45 -13.62 -12.32 -1.89
CA LYS A 45 -12.98 -13.40 -2.69
C LYS A 45 -13.51 -13.57 -4.12
N ASN A 46 -14.72 -13.07 -4.41
CA ASN A 46 -15.36 -13.19 -5.71
C ASN A 46 -15.32 -11.89 -6.54
N LEU A 47 -14.67 -10.83 -6.03
CA LEU A 47 -14.53 -9.54 -6.71
C LEU A 47 -13.34 -9.58 -7.68
N ASP A 48 -13.41 -10.43 -8.72
CA ASP A 48 -12.31 -10.64 -9.68
C ASP A 48 -12.05 -9.44 -10.61
N LYS A 49 -13.02 -8.54 -10.75
CA LYS A 49 -12.91 -7.28 -11.52
C LYS A 49 -12.45 -6.08 -10.68
N LEU A 50 -12.17 -6.29 -9.40
CA LEU A 50 -11.76 -5.21 -8.51
C LEU A 50 -10.41 -4.62 -8.96
N GLU A 51 -10.37 -3.31 -9.10
CA GLU A 51 -9.18 -2.53 -9.45
C GLU A 51 -8.70 -1.70 -8.25
N ASP A 52 -9.63 -1.24 -7.40
CA ASP A 52 -9.35 -0.45 -6.20
C ASP A 52 -9.89 -1.15 -4.95
N LEU A 53 -9.01 -1.47 -4.02
CA LEU A 53 -9.35 -2.07 -2.73
C LEU A 53 -8.81 -1.21 -1.59
N GLU A 54 -9.71 -0.76 -0.73
CA GLU A 54 -9.39 -0.10 0.52
C GLU A 54 -9.98 -0.90 1.67
N ILE A 55 -9.14 -1.33 2.61
CA ILE A 55 -9.56 -2.04 3.80
C ILE A 55 -8.92 -1.35 5.00
N ASP A 56 -9.76 -0.90 5.91
CA ASP A 56 -9.37 -0.21 7.14
C ASP A 56 -9.82 -1.01 8.36
N PHE A 57 -8.86 -1.58 9.07
CA PHE A 57 -9.00 -2.34 10.31
C PHE A 57 -8.38 -1.58 11.49
N ILE A 58 -8.71 -0.29 11.62
CA ILE A 58 -8.23 0.53 12.73
C ILE A 58 -8.91 0.11 14.05
N ASN A 59 -8.17 0.25 15.16
CA ASN A 59 -8.65 -0.02 16.53
C ASN A 59 -9.14 -1.45 16.78
N THR A 60 -8.81 -2.41 15.92
CA THR A 60 -9.00 -3.84 16.17
C THR A 60 -7.95 -4.38 17.16
N ALA A 61 -7.59 -3.61 18.19
CA ALA A 61 -6.50 -3.95 19.10
C ALA A 61 -6.73 -5.34 19.74
N HIS A 62 -5.78 -6.25 19.52
CA HIS A 62 -5.81 -7.66 19.97
C HIS A 62 -6.83 -8.58 19.25
N HIS A 63 -7.51 -8.08 18.23
CA HIS A 63 -8.55 -8.79 17.50
C HIS A 63 -8.02 -9.56 16.28
N PHE A 64 -6.82 -9.23 15.78
CA PHE A 64 -6.08 -10.02 14.78
C PHE A 64 -5.08 -11.02 15.40
N ALA A 65 -5.20 -11.31 16.71
CA ALA A 65 -4.24 -12.17 17.41
C ALA A 65 -4.24 -13.64 16.92
N GLY A 66 -5.17 -14.03 16.05
CA GLY A 66 -5.20 -15.33 15.39
C GLY A 66 -4.63 -15.27 13.97
N ASP A 67 -3.76 -16.23 13.63
CA ASP A 67 -3.28 -16.45 12.25
C ASP A 67 -4.43 -16.59 11.23
N GLY A 68 -5.59 -17.06 11.69
CA GLY A 68 -6.74 -17.41 10.88
C GLY A 68 -7.36 -16.22 10.15
N ALA A 69 -7.51 -15.07 10.81
CA ALA A 69 -8.16 -13.91 10.21
C ALA A 69 -7.34 -13.33 9.04
N LEU A 70 -6.05 -13.05 9.27
CA LEU A 70 -5.18 -12.54 8.23
C LEU A 70 -5.01 -13.56 7.11
N ARG A 71 -4.82 -14.85 7.42
CA ARG A 71 -4.75 -15.91 6.40
C ARG A 71 -6.03 -16.01 5.57
N CYS A 72 -7.21 -15.87 6.19
CA CYS A 72 -8.48 -15.82 5.47
C CYS A 72 -8.52 -14.63 4.51
N LEU A 73 -8.13 -13.44 4.97
CA LEU A 73 -8.06 -12.25 4.13
C LEU A 73 -7.07 -12.45 2.98
N MET A 74 -5.86 -12.94 3.26
CA MET A 74 -4.84 -13.20 2.24
C MET A 74 -5.27 -14.29 1.25
N SER A 75 -6.03 -15.29 1.67
CA SER A 75 -6.57 -16.30 0.76
C SER A 75 -7.59 -15.68 -0.23
N SER A 76 -8.32 -14.65 0.20
CA SER A 76 -9.29 -13.95 -0.65
C SER A 76 -8.61 -13.11 -1.74
N PHE A 77 -7.39 -12.60 -1.47
CA PHE A 77 -6.61 -11.79 -2.41
C PHE A 77 -6.14 -12.58 -3.64
N LYS A 78 -6.02 -13.91 -3.54
CA LYS A 78 -5.52 -14.77 -4.63
C LYS A 78 -6.27 -14.59 -5.97
N LYS A 79 -7.54 -14.18 -5.94
CA LYS A 79 -8.37 -13.99 -7.15
C LYS A 79 -8.40 -12.54 -7.65
N MET A 80 -7.92 -11.57 -6.87
CA MET A 80 -7.99 -10.15 -7.17
C MET A 80 -6.80 -9.69 -8.03
N LEU A 81 -6.58 -10.35 -9.17
CA LEU A 81 -5.39 -10.09 -10.02
C LEU A 81 -5.45 -8.77 -10.79
N ASN A 82 -6.58 -8.06 -10.72
CA ASN A 82 -6.79 -6.78 -11.40
C ASN A 82 -6.51 -5.56 -10.51
N ILE A 83 -6.12 -5.75 -9.26
CA ILE A 83 -5.84 -4.66 -8.32
C ILE A 83 -4.73 -3.77 -8.87
N ARG A 84 -5.06 -2.47 -8.96
CA ARG A 84 -4.18 -1.35 -9.32
C ARG A 84 -3.89 -0.49 -8.10
N HIS A 85 -4.86 -0.36 -7.20
CA HIS A 85 -4.71 0.36 -5.95
C HIS A 85 -5.10 -0.53 -4.77
N LEU A 86 -4.18 -0.68 -3.83
CA LEU A 86 -4.43 -1.31 -2.54
C LEU A 86 -4.10 -0.32 -1.43
N SER A 87 -5.08 -0.01 -0.59
CA SER A 87 -4.89 0.63 0.70
C SER A 87 -5.30 -0.36 1.79
N LEU A 88 -4.36 -0.74 2.64
CA LEU A 88 -4.61 -1.64 3.76
C LEU A 88 -4.11 -0.97 5.04
N ASN A 89 -5.06 -0.57 5.88
CA ASN A 89 -4.78 -0.12 7.23
C ASN A 89 -5.06 -1.26 8.20
N ILE A 90 -3.98 -1.76 8.82
CA ILE A 90 -3.99 -2.78 9.86
C ILE A 90 -3.24 -2.29 11.10
N GLU A 91 -3.21 -0.96 11.30
CA GLU A 91 -2.66 -0.33 12.50
C GLU A 91 -3.33 -0.90 13.76
N HIS A 92 -2.60 -0.92 14.88
CA HIS A 92 -3.04 -1.48 16.16
C HIS A 92 -3.25 -2.99 16.24
N ASN A 93 -2.91 -3.76 15.21
CA ASN A 93 -2.89 -5.22 15.28
C ASN A 93 -1.54 -5.74 15.76
N SER A 94 -1.44 -6.98 16.21
CA SER A 94 -0.15 -7.60 16.53
C SER A 94 0.12 -8.64 15.48
N PHE A 95 1.07 -8.37 14.59
CA PHE A 95 1.58 -9.36 13.65
C PHE A 95 2.96 -9.80 14.09
N ASP A 96 3.22 -11.10 13.99
CA ASP A 96 4.58 -11.63 13.98
C ASP A 96 5.20 -11.50 12.58
N ASP A 97 6.49 -11.81 12.47
CA ASP A 97 7.26 -11.66 11.24
C ASP A 97 6.75 -12.60 10.14
N ASP A 98 6.34 -13.83 10.50
CA ASP A 98 5.76 -14.81 9.56
C ASP A 98 4.45 -14.30 8.93
N GLN A 99 3.58 -13.70 9.72
CA GLN A 99 2.32 -13.12 9.25
C GLN A 99 2.56 -11.92 8.33
N PHE A 100 3.58 -11.12 8.65
CA PHE A 100 3.95 -9.97 7.84
C PHE A 100 4.62 -10.39 6.51
N GLU A 101 5.50 -11.38 6.53
CA GLU A 101 6.05 -11.98 5.32
C GLU A 101 4.93 -12.56 4.44
N ALA A 102 4.01 -13.32 5.03
CA ALA A 102 2.88 -13.88 4.29
C ALA A 102 1.99 -12.81 3.63
N LEU A 103 1.81 -11.65 4.29
CA LEU A 103 1.13 -10.49 3.74
C LEU A 103 1.85 -9.96 2.50
N PHE A 104 3.16 -9.70 2.58
CA PHE A 104 3.96 -9.19 1.45
C PHE A 104 4.08 -10.21 0.31
N PHE A 105 4.25 -11.49 0.65
CA PHE A 105 4.21 -12.58 -0.31
C PHE A 105 2.91 -12.51 -1.13
N ARG A 106 1.76 -12.39 -0.47
CA ARG A 106 0.47 -12.31 -1.16
C ARG A 106 0.29 -11.02 -1.95
N ILE A 107 0.67 -9.87 -1.40
CA ILE A 107 0.58 -8.58 -2.11
C ILE A 107 1.44 -8.60 -3.38
N SER A 108 2.58 -9.28 -3.37
CA SER A 108 3.46 -9.41 -4.54
C SER A 108 2.87 -10.23 -5.71
N ASP A 109 1.74 -10.93 -5.48
CA ASP A 109 0.96 -11.58 -6.55
C ASP A 109 0.20 -10.57 -7.42
N PHE A 110 -0.04 -9.34 -6.95
CA PHE A 110 -0.78 -8.32 -7.69
C PHE A 110 0.05 -7.69 -8.82
N LYS A 111 0.13 -8.37 -9.97
CA LYS A 111 0.97 -7.94 -11.11
C LYS A 111 0.56 -6.62 -11.76
N LYS A 112 -0.64 -6.10 -11.49
CA LYS A 112 -1.15 -4.83 -12.03
C LYS A 112 -1.12 -3.68 -11.02
N ILE A 113 -0.64 -3.92 -9.81
CA ILE A 113 -0.62 -2.90 -8.77
C ILE A 113 0.28 -1.74 -9.17
N LYS A 114 -0.26 -0.53 -9.01
CA LYS A 114 0.41 0.75 -9.26
C LYS A 114 0.63 1.50 -7.96
N ASN A 115 -0.34 1.42 -7.05
CA ASN A 115 -0.35 2.18 -5.81
C ASN A 115 -0.56 1.22 -4.63
N LEU A 116 0.41 1.18 -3.72
CA LEU A 116 0.32 0.42 -2.48
C LEU A 116 0.43 1.36 -1.29
N GLU A 117 -0.60 1.40 -0.45
CA GLU A 117 -0.61 2.08 0.84
C GLU A 117 -0.80 1.06 1.95
N LEU A 118 0.16 1.01 2.87
CA LEU A 118 0.13 0.14 4.04
C LEU A 118 0.28 1.00 5.30
N ASN A 119 -0.68 0.89 6.21
CA ASN A 119 -0.56 1.39 7.56
C ASN A 119 -0.50 0.20 8.51
N VAL A 120 0.64 0.04 9.19
CA VAL A 120 0.99 -1.16 9.95
C VAL A 120 1.39 -0.81 11.38
N SER A 121 1.22 -1.77 12.27
CA SER A 121 1.33 -1.59 13.71
C SER A 121 2.75 -1.80 14.27
N ARG A 122 2.86 -1.49 15.56
CA ARG A 122 4.04 -1.42 16.43
C ARG A 122 4.98 -2.64 16.44
N SER A 123 4.51 -3.81 16.02
CA SER A 123 5.11 -5.09 16.39
C SER A 123 5.98 -5.73 15.34
N ILE A 124 6.08 -5.17 14.13
CA ILE A 124 6.90 -5.82 13.11
C ILE A 124 8.35 -5.62 13.55
N TRP A 125 8.97 -6.72 13.98
CA TRP A 125 10.41 -6.76 14.09
C TRP A 125 10.87 -6.77 12.63
N LEU A 126 11.10 -5.57 12.11
CA LEU A 126 11.64 -5.41 10.77
C LEU A 126 13.13 -5.78 10.75
N SER A 127 13.53 -6.77 11.56
CA SER A 127 14.86 -7.36 11.57
C SER A 127 15.26 -7.84 10.19
N ASP A 128 14.30 -8.10 9.30
CA ASP A 128 14.55 -8.42 7.89
C ASP A 128 13.66 -7.60 6.95
N PHE A 129 13.92 -6.28 6.86
CA PHE A 129 13.46 -5.50 5.70
C PHE A 129 13.86 -6.15 4.38
N SER A 130 14.96 -6.91 4.36
CA SER A 130 15.39 -7.76 3.25
C SER A 130 14.25 -8.57 2.62
N ILE A 131 13.35 -9.15 3.42
CA ILE A 131 12.20 -9.92 2.95
C ILE A 131 11.18 -9.01 2.26
N VAL A 132 10.83 -7.89 2.89
CA VAL A 132 9.92 -6.88 2.34
C VAL A 132 10.46 -6.35 1.01
N THR A 133 11.74 -6.00 0.98
CA THR A 133 12.48 -5.55 -0.21
C THR A 133 12.37 -6.57 -1.33
N ALA A 134 12.68 -7.84 -1.07
CA ALA A 134 12.63 -8.90 -2.06
C ALA A 134 11.22 -9.10 -2.66
N HIS A 135 10.16 -8.80 -1.89
CA HIS A 135 8.79 -8.81 -2.40
C HIS A 135 8.44 -7.57 -3.21
N LEU A 136 8.83 -6.39 -2.74
CA LEU A 136 8.62 -5.13 -3.44
C LEU A 136 9.37 -5.08 -4.79
N GLU A 137 10.57 -5.64 -4.87
CA GLU A 137 11.34 -5.76 -6.12
C GLU A 137 10.62 -6.57 -7.20
N LYS A 138 9.82 -7.57 -6.81
CA LYS A 138 9.00 -8.39 -7.73
C LYS A 138 7.80 -7.61 -8.28
N MET A 139 7.44 -6.48 -7.66
CA MET A 139 6.30 -5.64 -8.02
C MET A 139 6.73 -4.56 -9.01
N THR A 140 7.35 -4.94 -10.13
CA THR A 140 7.92 -4.00 -11.12
C THR A 140 6.93 -3.02 -11.74
N GLY A 141 5.63 -3.27 -11.59
CA GLY A 141 4.56 -2.36 -11.98
C GLY A 141 4.25 -1.25 -10.99
N LEU A 142 4.73 -1.36 -9.74
CA LEU A 142 4.43 -0.45 -8.63
C LEU A 142 5.04 0.93 -8.90
N GLU A 143 4.24 1.98 -8.84
CA GLU A 143 4.66 3.35 -9.13
C GLU A 143 4.69 4.21 -7.86
N ALA A 144 3.79 3.93 -6.91
CA ALA A 144 3.67 4.64 -5.65
C ALA A 144 3.63 3.65 -4.48
N LEU A 145 4.53 3.84 -3.51
CA LEU A 145 4.57 3.10 -2.26
C LEU A 145 4.43 4.04 -1.07
N LYS A 146 3.48 3.77 -0.19
CA LYS A 146 3.34 4.47 1.07
C LYS A 146 3.30 3.45 2.20
N ILE A 147 4.25 3.56 3.12
CA ILE A 147 4.30 2.73 4.33
C ILE A 147 4.30 3.65 5.54
N THR A 148 3.30 3.49 6.39
CA THR A 148 3.21 4.16 7.70
C THR A 148 3.33 3.11 8.79
N ALA A 149 4.22 3.32 9.75
CA ALA A 149 4.35 2.48 10.93
C ALA A 149 4.39 3.37 12.17
N ARG A 150 3.56 3.06 13.17
CA ARG A 150 3.43 3.87 14.39
C ARG A 150 4.54 3.64 15.41
N ALA A 151 5.10 2.44 15.43
CA ALA A 151 6.24 2.09 16.26
C ALA A 151 6.99 0.95 15.56
N VAL A 152 8.29 0.91 15.73
CA VAL A 152 9.16 -0.15 15.22
C VAL A 152 10.21 -0.37 16.29
N ASN A 153 10.49 -1.64 16.58
CA ASN A 153 11.59 -2.00 17.44
C ASN A 153 12.80 -2.24 16.55
N GLY A 154 13.87 -1.50 16.79
CA GLY A 154 15.07 -1.56 15.96
C GLY A 154 15.08 -0.53 14.84
N GLU A 155 16.27 -0.30 14.31
CA GLU A 155 16.50 0.55 13.15
C GLU A 155 16.86 -0.34 11.98
N PRO A 156 16.19 -0.21 10.84
CA PRO A 156 16.50 -1.03 9.70
C PRO A 156 17.77 -0.54 9.05
N GLU A 157 18.87 -1.22 9.33
CA GLU A 157 20.19 -0.88 8.79
C GLU A 157 20.17 -0.90 7.25
N ASP A 158 19.41 -1.83 6.66
CA ASP A 158 19.32 -2.04 5.21
C ASP A 158 18.24 -1.18 4.51
N PHE A 159 17.61 -0.24 5.21
CA PHE A 159 16.53 0.56 4.62
C PHE A 159 17.01 1.48 3.49
N PRO A 160 18.17 2.15 3.57
CA PRO A 160 18.72 2.89 2.44
C PRO A 160 18.99 1.99 1.21
N GLU A 161 19.50 0.79 1.42
CA GLU A 161 19.79 -0.21 0.38
C GLU A 161 18.51 -0.72 -0.28
N MET A 162 17.44 -0.92 0.51
CA MET A 162 16.11 -1.19 -0.03
C MET A 162 15.67 -0.08 -0.99
N LEU A 163 15.80 1.20 -0.61
CA LEU A 163 15.38 2.30 -1.48
C LEU A 163 16.19 2.36 -2.79
N ASP A 164 17.46 1.97 -2.74
CA ASP A 164 18.29 1.87 -3.94
C ASP A 164 17.82 0.78 -4.90
N SER A 165 17.27 -0.32 -4.39
CA SER A 165 16.76 -1.40 -5.23
C SER A 165 15.39 -1.09 -5.85
N LEU A 166 14.58 -0.26 -5.19
CA LEU A 166 13.25 0.18 -5.64
C LEU A 166 13.32 1.30 -6.71
N THR A 167 14.17 1.12 -7.72
CA THR A 167 14.42 2.10 -8.79
C THR A 167 13.19 2.43 -9.66
N HIS A 168 12.22 1.52 -9.69
CA HIS A 168 10.99 1.64 -10.49
C HIS A 168 9.95 2.57 -9.85
N LEU A 169 10.06 2.89 -8.55
CA LEU A 169 9.14 3.80 -7.87
C LEU A 169 9.29 5.23 -8.40
N THR A 170 8.14 5.88 -8.54
CA THR A 170 8.03 7.32 -8.81
C THR A 170 7.59 8.09 -7.58
N GLU A 171 6.89 7.42 -6.66
CA GLU A 171 6.48 7.99 -5.39
C GLU A 171 6.78 7.01 -4.26
N ALA A 172 7.38 7.54 -3.20
CA ALA A 172 7.69 6.79 -2.00
C ALA A 172 7.47 7.68 -0.78
N SER A 173 6.71 7.19 0.19
CA SER A 173 6.45 7.88 1.45
C SER A 173 6.56 6.89 2.60
N PHE A 174 7.46 7.19 3.52
CA PHE A 174 7.67 6.38 4.71
C PHE A 174 7.50 7.26 5.93
N ARG A 175 6.52 6.93 6.76
CA ARG A 175 6.35 7.56 8.08
C ARG A 175 6.69 6.50 9.11
N LEU A 176 7.97 6.42 9.44
CA LEU A 176 8.52 5.46 10.41
C LEU A 176 9.00 6.22 11.65
N PRO A 177 8.90 5.63 12.85
CA PRO A 177 9.16 6.31 14.11
C PRO A 177 10.63 6.66 14.36
N PHE A 178 11.57 6.01 13.68
CA PHE A 178 12.99 6.33 13.79
C PHE A 178 13.42 7.53 12.93
N PHE A 179 12.54 8.04 12.06
CA PHE A 179 12.76 9.32 11.38
C PHE A 179 12.46 10.50 12.31
N ASP A 180 13.17 10.56 13.44
CA ASP A 180 13.22 11.76 14.27
C ASP A 180 14.45 12.59 13.87
N PRO A 181 14.27 13.75 13.22
CA PRO A 181 15.39 14.64 12.87
C PRO A 181 16.11 15.19 14.10
N HIS A 182 15.48 15.12 15.29
CA HIS A 182 16.02 15.59 16.56
C HIS A 182 16.61 14.46 17.43
N HIS A 183 16.81 13.26 16.87
CA HIS A 183 17.42 12.18 17.63
C HIS A 183 18.83 12.56 18.11
N ALA A 184 19.15 12.27 19.37
CA ALA A 184 20.43 12.61 19.99
C ALA A 184 21.65 11.90 19.36
N ASP A 185 21.40 10.82 18.62
CA ASP A 185 22.42 9.97 18.02
C ASP A 185 22.84 10.53 16.64
N PRO A 186 24.11 10.92 16.45
CA PRO A 186 24.63 11.37 15.16
C PRO A 186 24.47 10.36 14.03
N GLN A 187 24.65 9.05 14.29
CA GLN A 187 24.57 8.02 13.24
C GLN A 187 23.14 7.92 12.69
N ARG A 188 22.15 8.00 13.58
CA ARG A 188 20.72 8.04 13.20
C ARG A 188 20.40 9.26 12.34
N ARG A 189 20.93 10.43 12.70
CA ARG A 189 20.74 11.66 11.90
C ARG A 189 21.33 11.52 10.49
N THR A 190 22.53 10.96 10.37
CA THR A 190 23.15 10.70 9.06
C THR A 190 22.33 9.73 8.23
N ARG A 191 21.85 8.62 8.80
CA ARG A 191 20.97 7.67 8.09
C ARG A 191 19.65 8.29 7.66
N ASN A 192 19.00 9.05 8.53
CA ASN A 192 17.76 9.75 8.21
C ASN A 192 17.94 10.76 7.07
N ALA A 193 19.09 11.46 7.05
CA ALA A 193 19.44 12.35 5.95
C ALA A 193 19.65 11.60 4.62
N ASP A 194 20.32 10.45 4.64
CA ASP A 194 20.49 9.61 3.46
C ASP A 194 19.14 9.08 2.93
N VAL A 195 18.26 8.61 3.82
CA VAL A 195 16.90 8.21 3.44
C VAL A 195 16.14 9.35 2.79
N GLU A 196 16.10 10.53 3.40
CA GLU A 196 15.39 11.68 2.82
C GLU A 196 16.00 12.11 1.49
N GLN A 197 17.33 12.02 1.34
CA GLN A 197 17.99 12.23 0.07
C GLN A 197 17.51 11.22 -0.98
N LYS A 198 17.48 9.92 -0.67
CA LYS A 198 16.99 8.88 -1.61
C LYS A 198 15.51 9.06 -1.94
N LEU A 199 14.67 9.42 -0.97
CA LEU A 199 13.26 9.75 -1.21
C LEU A 199 13.11 10.99 -2.09
N SER A 200 13.98 12.01 -1.95
CA SER A 200 13.99 13.18 -2.84
C SER A 200 14.26 12.79 -4.29
N VAL A 201 15.19 11.86 -4.53
CA VAL A 201 15.50 11.34 -5.87
C VAL A 201 14.29 10.63 -6.49
N ILE A 202 13.53 9.87 -5.71
CA ILE A 202 12.28 9.24 -6.16
C ILE A 202 11.25 10.31 -6.54
N ARG A 203 11.04 11.31 -5.69
CA ARG A 203 10.12 12.44 -5.96
C ARG A 203 10.50 13.20 -7.25
N ASP A 204 11.79 13.39 -7.49
CA ASP A 204 12.29 14.01 -8.73
C ASP A 204 11.98 13.18 -9.98
N ARG A 205 12.03 11.83 -9.89
CA ARG A 205 11.64 10.96 -11.02
C ARG A 205 10.16 11.15 -11.39
N ARG A 206 9.28 11.28 -10.39
CA ARG A 206 7.86 11.62 -10.63
C ARG A 206 7.72 12.96 -11.34
N LEU A 207 8.36 14.02 -10.84
CA LEU A 207 8.26 15.34 -11.47
C LEU A 207 8.73 15.30 -12.94
N LYS A 208 9.84 14.60 -13.22
CA LYS A 208 10.34 14.42 -14.59
C LYS A 208 9.36 13.63 -15.48
N LYS A 209 8.72 12.59 -14.95
CA LYS A 209 7.68 11.82 -15.66
C LYS A 209 6.48 12.72 -16.00
N GLU A 210 5.96 13.46 -15.02
CA GLU A 210 4.83 14.38 -15.21
C GLU A 210 5.13 15.49 -16.24
N LEU A 211 6.35 16.05 -16.22
CA LEU A 211 6.78 17.04 -17.20
C LEU A 211 6.79 16.47 -18.63
N ARG A 212 7.32 15.25 -18.83
CA ARG A 212 7.32 14.58 -20.13
C ARG A 212 5.90 14.32 -20.65
N GLU A 213 5.01 13.82 -19.80
CA GLU A 213 3.61 13.57 -20.17
C GLU A 213 2.88 14.87 -20.58
N ARG A 214 3.15 15.98 -19.89
CA ARG A 214 2.62 17.31 -20.26
C ARG A 214 3.17 17.80 -21.60
N GLU A 215 4.46 17.65 -21.84
CA GLU A 215 5.08 18.02 -23.13
C GLU A 215 4.51 17.21 -24.29
N GLU A 216 4.30 15.91 -24.11
CA GLU A 216 3.68 15.04 -25.12
C GLU A 216 2.24 15.42 -25.40
N THR A 217 1.45 15.66 -24.36
CA THR A 217 0.06 16.13 -24.48
C THR A 217 0.00 17.45 -25.24
N PHE A 218 0.91 18.38 -24.94
CA PHE A 218 1.01 19.65 -25.65
C PHE A 218 1.35 19.47 -27.13
N LYS A 219 2.33 18.61 -27.46
CA LYS A 219 2.70 18.28 -28.86
C LYS A 219 1.50 17.70 -29.62
N GLN A 220 0.76 16.77 -29.02
CA GLN A 220 -0.44 16.20 -29.63
C GLN A 220 -1.53 17.25 -29.88
N ALA A 221 -1.75 18.15 -28.91
CA ALA A 221 -2.73 19.23 -29.04
C ALA A 221 -2.36 20.22 -30.16
N VAL A 222 -1.08 20.50 -30.38
CA VAL A 222 -0.61 21.35 -31.48
C VAL A 222 -0.86 20.70 -32.84
N VAL A 223 -0.60 19.40 -32.98
CA VAL A 223 -0.85 18.64 -34.21
C VAL A 223 -2.34 18.52 -34.53
N ALA A 224 -3.18 18.34 -33.50
CA ALA A 224 -4.61 18.16 -33.66
C ALA A 224 -5.39 19.43 -34.03
N ARG A 225 -4.79 20.63 -33.92
CA ARG A 225 -5.48 21.87 -34.31
C ARG A 225 -5.79 21.84 -35.80
N PRO A 226 -7.08 21.83 -36.21
CA PRO A 226 -7.43 21.92 -37.61
C PRO A 226 -6.77 23.19 -38.15
N ARG A 227 -6.11 23.10 -39.31
CA ARG A 227 -5.76 24.29 -40.08
C ARG A 227 -7.07 24.99 -40.37
N GLN A 228 -7.47 25.94 -39.51
CA GLN A 228 -8.50 26.91 -39.84
C GLN A 228 -7.97 27.59 -41.08
N LYS A 229 -8.38 27.09 -42.25
CA LYS A 229 -8.16 27.74 -43.52
C LYS A 229 -8.76 29.12 -43.30
N ARG A 230 -7.90 30.11 -43.12
CA ARG A 230 -8.28 31.52 -43.18
C ARG A 230 -8.98 31.67 -44.52
N ARG A 231 -10.31 31.59 -44.51
CA ARG A 231 -11.14 32.07 -45.60
C ARG A 231 -11.00 33.57 -45.55
N LEU A 232 -9.89 34.05 -46.11
CA LEU A 232 -9.80 35.41 -46.63
C LEU A 232 -10.65 35.39 -47.92
N GLY A 233 -11.97 35.39 -47.77
CA GLY A 233 -12.82 36.07 -48.74
C GLY A 233 -12.81 37.54 -48.30
N GLY A 234 -12.53 38.51 -49.16
CA GLY A 234 -13.03 38.64 -50.53
C GLY A 234 -13.92 39.87 -50.51
#